data_AF-A0A0V7Z6X3-F1
#
_entry.id   AF-A0A0V7Z6X3-F1
#
_cell.length_a   1.000
_cell.length_b   1.000
_cell.length_c   1.000
_cell.angle_alpha   90.00
_cell.angle_beta   90.00
_cell.angle_gamma   90.00
#
_symmetry.space_group_name_H-M   'P 1'
#
loop_
_entity.id
_entity.type
_entity.pdbx_description
1 polymer ?
#
loop_
_entity_poly.entity_id
_entity_poly.type
_entity_poly.pdbx_seq_one_letter_code
_entity_poly.pdbx_strand_id
1 'polypeptide(L)'
;MNTPTSRYSGLLSAVLVTLPLLAAPAGAQTPESALNADDGTGAVKVCAPVAMPRWRSMTPVPKTWTFLDCMGFSGEMGASHFQLGCLFANVTPHAQKYAWGPMVAIEKAALAKPQPPIPNCGW
;
A
#
# COMPACT_ATOMS: atom_id res chain seq x y z
N MET A 1 -52.13 36.79 38.49
CA MET A 1 -50.79 36.68 37.84
C MET A 1 -50.71 35.29 37.25
N ASN A 2 -50.69 35.19 35.92
CA ASN A 2 -50.82 33.94 35.17
C ASN A 2 -49.44 33.30 34.96
N THR A 3 -49.30 32.03 35.33
CA THR A 3 -48.11 31.20 35.09
C THR A 3 -48.40 30.27 33.91
N PRO A 4 -47.56 30.24 32.85
CA PRO A 4 -47.77 29.33 31.74
C PRO A 4 -47.18 27.93 32.01
N THR A 5 -48.03 26.93 31.82
CA THR A 5 -47.72 25.53 31.55
C THR A 5 -46.80 25.35 30.34
N SER A 6 -45.80 24.48 30.44
CA SER A 6 -45.18 23.86 29.26
C SER A 6 -44.93 22.37 29.52
N ARG A 7 -45.78 21.55 28.91
CA ARG A 7 -45.65 20.10 28.81
C ARG A 7 -45.13 19.77 27.41
N TYR A 8 -43.83 19.67 27.21
CA TYR A 8 -43.28 19.11 25.98
C TYR A 8 -41.94 18.43 26.25
N SER A 9 -41.93 17.10 26.21
CA SER A 9 -40.83 16.31 25.64
C SER A 9 -41.26 14.86 25.56
N GLY A 10 -42.18 14.61 24.63
CA GLY A 10 -42.43 13.28 24.11
C GLY A 10 -41.37 12.94 23.06
N LEU A 11 -40.84 11.72 23.18
CA LEU A 11 -40.53 10.83 22.07
C LEU A 11 -39.55 11.38 21.00
N LEU A 12 -38.25 11.28 21.31
CA LEU A 12 -37.18 11.29 20.31
C LEU A 12 -36.36 10.00 20.45
N SER A 13 -36.96 8.86 20.11
CA SER A 13 -36.26 7.58 19.95
C SER A 13 -36.96 6.75 18.89
N ALA A 14 -36.84 7.15 17.63
CA ALA A 14 -37.26 6.33 16.49
C ALA A 14 -36.65 6.85 15.18
N VAL A 15 -35.34 7.08 15.13
CA VAL A 15 -34.63 7.30 13.85
C VAL A 15 -33.32 6.51 13.86
N LEU A 16 -33.42 5.21 14.15
CA LEU A 16 -32.43 4.23 13.71
C LEU A 16 -32.70 3.99 12.23
N VAL A 17 -32.16 4.89 11.41
CA VAL A 17 -32.15 4.80 9.96
C VAL A 17 -31.59 3.43 9.58
N THR A 18 -32.47 2.63 9.00
CA THR A 18 -32.16 1.48 8.15
C THR A 18 -31.19 1.93 7.07
N LEU A 19 -29.88 1.80 7.31
CA LEU A 19 -28.89 1.81 6.24
C LEU A 19 -28.98 0.46 5.53
N PRO A 20 -29.43 0.39 4.26
CA PRO A 20 -29.21 -0.81 3.49
C PRO A 20 -27.70 -0.92 3.27
N LEU A 21 -27.09 -1.99 3.81
CA LEU A 21 -25.79 -2.45 3.35
C LEU A 21 -25.94 -2.84 1.88
N LEU A 22 -25.79 -1.87 0.97
CA LEU A 22 -25.38 -2.17 -0.40
C LEU A 22 -23.92 -2.65 -0.31
N ALA A 23 -23.76 -3.94 -0.06
CA ALA A 23 -22.53 -4.64 -0.36
C ALA A 23 -22.37 -4.61 -1.89
N ALA A 24 -21.78 -3.53 -2.40
CA ALA A 24 -21.29 -3.50 -3.76
C ALA A 24 -20.36 -4.72 -3.93
N PRO A 25 -20.49 -5.50 -5.00
CA PRO A 25 -19.54 -6.56 -5.26
C PRO A 25 -18.15 -5.93 -5.33
N ALA A 26 -17.27 -6.33 -4.41
CA ALA A 26 -15.85 -6.00 -4.53
C ALA A 26 -15.37 -6.65 -5.82
N GLY A 27 -15.29 -5.86 -6.90
CA GLY A 27 -14.81 -6.33 -8.19
C GLY A 27 -13.44 -6.95 -7.97
N ALA A 28 -13.32 -8.25 -8.28
CA ALA A 28 -12.04 -8.93 -8.23
C ALA A 28 -11.07 -8.16 -9.13
N GLN A 29 -10.03 -7.56 -8.54
CA GLN A 29 -9.02 -6.84 -9.30
C GLN A 29 -8.29 -7.87 -10.16
N THR A 30 -8.49 -7.81 -11.48
CA THR A 30 -7.67 -8.61 -12.39
C THR A 30 -6.22 -8.09 -12.31
N PRO A 31 -5.18 -8.94 -12.46
CA PRO A 31 -3.78 -8.51 -12.38
C PRO A 31 -3.44 -7.36 -13.35
N GLU A 32 -4.14 -7.30 -14.48
CA GLU A 32 -4.07 -6.27 -15.51
C GLU A 32 -4.71 -4.93 -15.07
N SER A 33 -5.64 -4.98 -14.11
CA SER A 33 -6.30 -3.81 -13.50
C SER A 33 -5.65 -3.36 -12.19
N ALA A 34 -4.58 -4.03 -11.75
CA ALA A 34 -3.83 -3.54 -10.60
C ALA A 34 -3.21 -2.19 -10.98
N LEU A 35 -3.61 -1.12 -10.28
CA LEU A 35 -3.16 0.27 -10.48
C LEU A 35 -1.61 0.42 -10.56
N ASN A 36 -0.90 -0.61 -10.17
CA ASN A 36 0.54 -0.66 -9.94
C ASN A 36 1.29 -1.66 -10.84
N ALA A 37 0.60 -2.42 -11.71
CA ALA A 37 1.22 -3.42 -12.57
C ALA A 37 1.72 -2.81 -13.89
N ASP A 38 3.01 -2.96 -14.18
CA ASP A 38 3.64 -2.52 -15.43
C ASP A 38 2.93 -3.09 -16.67
N ASP A 39 2.67 -2.25 -17.68
CA ASP A 39 1.79 -2.61 -18.80
C ASP A 39 2.45 -3.60 -19.78
N GLY A 40 3.78 -3.75 -19.75
CA GLY A 40 4.52 -4.70 -20.58
C GLY A 40 4.73 -6.06 -19.92
N THR A 41 4.93 -6.08 -18.60
CA THR A 41 5.33 -7.29 -17.84
C THR A 41 4.28 -7.78 -16.84
N GLY A 42 3.26 -6.98 -16.56
CA GLY A 42 2.33 -7.21 -15.44
C GLY A 42 3.01 -7.16 -14.08
N ALA A 43 4.19 -6.56 -13.98
CA ALA A 43 5.00 -6.59 -12.77
C ALA A 43 4.62 -5.47 -11.79
N VAL A 44 4.54 -5.80 -10.51
CA VAL A 44 4.19 -4.87 -9.44
C VAL A 44 5.44 -4.47 -8.67
N LYS A 45 5.67 -3.17 -8.52
CA LYS A 45 6.67 -2.60 -7.63
C LYS A 45 6.27 -2.84 -6.17
N VAL A 46 7.22 -3.30 -5.36
CA VAL A 46 7.04 -3.52 -3.92
C VAL A 46 8.12 -2.78 -3.13
N CYS A 47 7.69 -1.91 -2.22
CA CYS A 47 8.58 -1.31 -1.22
C CYS A 47 8.56 -2.16 0.05
N ALA A 48 9.72 -2.49 0.59
CA ALA A 48 9.82 -3.29 1.79
C ALA A 48 10.62 -2.59 2.89
N PRO A 49 9.94 -1.91 3.84
CA PRO A 49 10.56 -1.42 5.06
C PRO A 49 11.04 -2.60 5.92
N VAL A 50 12.24 -2.47 6.49
CA VAL A 50 12.89 -3.50 7.32
C VAL A 50 13.27 -2.91 8.67
N ALA A 51 12.55 -3.36 9.71
CA ALA A 51 12.91 -3.11 11.09
C ALA A 51 13.70 -4.32 11.62
N MET A 52 15.00 -4.12 11.82
CA MET A 52 15.87 -5.16 12.37
C MET A 52 15.41 -5.59 13.78
N PRO A 53 15.55 -6.87 14.15
CA PRO A 53 16.43 -7.87 13.53
C PRO A 53 15.82 -8.71 12.41
N ARG A 54 14.49 -8.74 12.21
CA ARG A 54 13.85 -9.66 11.24
C ARG A 54 12.52 -9.19 10.66
N TRP A 55 11.95 -8.07 11.11
CA TRP A 55 10.63 -7.68 10.64
C TRP A 55 10.73 -6.97 9.30
N ARG A 56 9.98 -7.50 8.32
CA ARG A 56 9.91 -6.96 6.98
C ARG A 56 8.45 -6.91 6.55
N SER A 57 7.98 -5.71 6.25
CA SER A 57 6.70 -5.53 5.56
C SER A 57 6.96 -5.41 4.05
N MET A 58 5.95 -5.72 3.24
CA MET A 58 6.00 -5.60 1.79
C MET A 58 4.72 -4.91 1.33
N THR A 59 4.86 -3.71 0.76
CA THR A 59 3.73 -2.92 0.29
C THR A 59 3.85 -2.74 -1.22
N PRO A 60 2.85 -3.16 -2.02
CA PRO A 60 2.74 -2.78 -3.43
C PRO A 60 2.63 -1.26 -3.54
N VAL A 61 3.37 -0.65 -4.46
CA VAL A 61 3.42 0.82 -4.59
C VAL A 61 3.06 1.28 -6.01
N PRO A 62 2.60 2.54 -6.16
CA PRO A 62 2.36 3.13 -7.47
C PRO A 62 3.54 3.04 -8.43
N LYS A 63 3.23 2.97 -9.73
CA LYS A 63 4.24 3.00 -10.81
C LYS A 63 5.16 4.23 -10.73
N THR A 64 4.64 5.35 -10.24
CA THR A 64 5.37 6.62 -10.10
C THR A 64 6.40 6.61 -8.96
N TRP A 65 6.36 5.64 -8.05
CA TRP A 65 7.29 5.58 -6.93
C TRP A 65 8.70 5.27 -7.40
N THR A 66 9.62 6.01 -6.81
CA THR A 66 11.06 5.94 -7.01
C THR A 66 11.74 5.31 -5.80
N PHE A 67 13.05 5.08 -5.92
CA PHE A 67 13.91 4.68 -4.82
C PHE A 67 13.77 5.61 -3.59
N LEU A 68 13.69 6.93 -3.80
CA LEU A 68 13.60 7.91 -2.72
C LEU A 68 12.23 7.89 -2.04
N ASP A 69 11.16 7.63 -2.78
CA ASP A 69 9.82 7.50 -2.19
C ASP A 69 9.75 6.30 -1.25
N CYS A 70 10.30 5.14 -1.68
CA CYS A 70 10.36 3.96 -0.82
C CYS A 70 11.28 4.17 0.39
N MET A 71 12.40 4.87 0.23
CA MET A 71 13.27 5.24 1.34
C MET A 71 12.53 6.12 2.36
N GLY A 72 11.86 7.18 1.90
CA GLY A 72 11.11 8.11 2.74
C GLY A 72 9.98 7.41 3.49
N PHE A 73 9.15 6.65 2.78
CA PHE A 73 8.09 5.84 3.36
C PHE A 73 8.63 4.85 4.41
N SER A 74 9.73 4.17 4.13
CA SER A 74 10.33 3.23 5.08
C SER A 74 10.83 3.94 6.35
N GLY A 75 11.38 5.14 6.20
CA GLY A 75 11.79 5.98 7.33
C GLY A 75 10.60 6.43 8.20
N GLU A 76 9.49 6.84 7.57
CA GLU A 76 8.25 7.19 8.29
C GLU A 76 7.66 6.01 9.07
N MET A 77 7.82 4.79 8.54
CA MET A 77 7.42 3.55 9.22
C MET A 77 8.36 3.14 10.37
N GLY A 78 9.43 3.90 10.63
CA GLY A 78 10.42 3.60 11.67
C GLY A 78 11.38 2.47 11.30
N ALA A 79 11.48 2.10 10.03
CA ALA A 79 12.47 1.13 9.58
C ALA A 79 13.88 1.75 9.60
N SER A 80 14.90 0.91 9.78
CA SER A 80 16.31 1.34 9.63
C SER A 80 16.87 1.01 8.25
N HIS A 81 16.23 0.08 7.55
CA HIS A 81 16.59 -0.37 6.22
C HIS A 81 15.36 -0.47 5.34
N PHE A 82 15.58 -0.50 4.04
CA PHE A 82 14.53 -0.81 3.07
C PHE A 82 15.09 -1.65 1.93
N GLN A 83 14.19 -2.27 1.19
CA GLN A 83 14.52 -3.08 0.02
C GLN A 83 13.47 -2.89 -1.06
N LEU A 84 13.92 -2.65 -2.28
CA LEU A 84 13.04 -2.59 -3.45
C LEU A 84 12.77 -4.00 -3.98
N GLY A 85 11.57 -4.25 -4.49
CA GLY A 85 11.20 -5.54 -5.06
C GLY A 85 10.25 -5.47 -6.23
N CYS A 86 10.24 -6.55 -7.00
CA CYS A 86 9.36 -6.76 -8.12
C CYS A 86 8.62 -8.08 -7.93
N LEU A 87 7.31 -8.08 -8.18
CA LEU A 87 6.49 -9.29 -8.28
C LEU A 87 5.95 -9.38 -9.71
N PHE A 88 6.19 -10.49 -10.40
CA PHE A 88 5.85 -10.65 -11.82
C PHE A 88 4.59 -11.50 -11.97
N ALA A 89 3.55 -10.96 -12.61
CA ALA A 89 2.32 -11.70 -12.89
C ALA A 89 2.48 -12.70 -14.05
N ASN A 90 3.24 -12.30 -15.08
CA ASN A 90 3.43 -13.10 -16.30
C ASN A 90 4.83 -13.75 -16.29
N VAL A 91 4.88 -15.00 -15.83
CA VAL A 91 6.11 -15.80 -15.80
C VAL A 91 6.00 -16.91 -16.84
N THR A 92 6.86 -16.87 -17.87
CA THR A 92 7.21 -18.09 -18.61
C THR A 92 7.80 -19.11 -17.63
N PRO A 93 7.76 -20.43 -17.89
CA PRO A 93 8.14 -21.47 -16.92
C PRO A 93 9.59 -21.40 -16.40
N HIS A 94 10.42 -20.50 -16.93
CA HIS A 94 11.80 -20.23 -16.48
C HIS A 94 12.03 -18.80 -15.94
N ALA A 95 10.99 -17.96 -15.86
CA ALA A 95 11.08 -16.59 -15.36
C ALA A 95 10.85 -16.52 -13.84
N GLN A 96 11.62 -15.67 -13.16
CA GLN A 96 11.52 -15.47 -11.72
C GLN A 96 10.21 -14.77 -11.36
N LYS A 97 9.44 -15.33 -10.41
CA LYS A 97 8.16 -14.76 -9.93
C LYS A 97 8.35 -13.48 -9.11
N TYR A 98 9.55 -13.29 -8.57
CA TYR A 98 9.91 -12.12 -7.80
C TYR A 98 11.40 -11.83 -7.91
N ALA A 99 11.77 -10.57 -7.76
CA ALA A 99 13.15 -10.11 -7.67
C ALA A 99 13.28 -9.08 -6.55
N TRP A 100 14.41 -9.08 -5.86
CA TRP A 100 14.72 -8.12 -4.80
C TRP A 100 16.04 -7.44 -5.10
N GLY A 101 16.10 -6.12 -4.88
CA GLY A 101 17.35 -5.38 -4.86
C GLY A 101 18.14 -5.63 -3.57
N PRO A 102 19.30 -4.99 -3.36
CA PRO A 102 20.00 -5.05 -2.08
C PRO A 102 19.17 -4.40 -0.97
N MET A 103 19.41 -4.82 0.26
CA MET A 103 18.92 -4.11 1.43
C MET A 103 19.79 -2.87 1.65
N VAL A 104 19.16 -1.70 1.79
CA VAL A 104 19.85 -0.41 1.92
C VAL A 104 19.53 0.19 3.28
N ALA A 105 20.57 0.59 4.02
CA ALA A 105 20.41 1.36 5.25
C ALA A 105 19.96 2.80 4.91
N ILE A 106 18.89 3.28 5.54
CA ILE A 106 18.30 4.59 5.22
C ILE A 106 19.31 5.73 5.46
N GLU A 107 20.07 5.66 6.56
CA GLU A 107 21.14 6.62 6.87
C GLU A 107 22.22 6.75 5.79
N LYS A 108 22.42 5.70 4.98
CA LYS A 108 23.43 5.66 3.90
C LYS A 108 22.80 5.81 2.53
N ALA A 109 21.47 5.87 2.44
CA ALA A 109 20.74 5.82 1.18
C ALA A 109 20.93 7.08 0.32
N ALA A 110 21.14 8.24 0.94
CA ALA A 110 21.46 9.49 0.22
C ALA A 110 22.78 9.43 -0.56
N LEU A 111 23.71 8.55 -0.15
CA LEU A 111 25.00 8.33 -0.79
C LEU A 111 25.00 7.06 -1.66
N ALA A 112 23.98 6.22 -1.52
CA ALA A 112 23.88 4.97 -2.26
C ALA A 112 23.37 5.25 -3.68
N LYS A 113 24.07 4.70 -4.68
CA LYS A 113 23.51 4.64 -6.02
C LYS A 113 22.27 3.73 -5.97
N PRO A 114 21.10 4.14 -6.50
CA PRO A 114 19.94 3.27 -6.59
C PRO A 114 20.30 1.97 -7.31
N GLN A 115 20.06 0.85 -6.65
CA GLN A 115 20.27 -0.50 -7.20
C GLN A 115 18.90 -1.18 -7.27
N PRO A 116 18.21 -1.13 -8.41
CA PRO A 116 16.92 -1.77 -8.56
C PRO A 116 17.04 -3.30 -8.60
N PRO A 117 15.93 -4.04 -8.36
CA PRO A 117 15.88 -5.47 -8.56
C PRO A 117 16.25 -5.87 -10.00
N ILE A 118 16.79 -7.08 -10.18
CA ILE A 118 17.04 -7.69 -11.49
C ILE A 118 16.28 -9.02 -11.56
N PRO A 119 15.35 -9.21 -12.52
CA PRO A 119 14.88 -8.25 -13.50
C PRO A 119 14.20 -7.01 -12.87
N ASN A 120 14.32 -5.85 -13.52
CA ASN A 120 13.70 -4.61 -13.05
C ASN A 120 12.27 -4.50 -13.56
N CYS A 121 11.36 -4.02 -12.70
CA CYS A 121 9.94 -3.74 -12.98
C CYS A 121 9.65 -2.23 -12.98
N GLY A 122 10.63 -1.42 -13.38
CA GLY A 122 10.52 0.04 -13.50
C GLY A 122 10.96 0.83 -12.27
N TRP A 123 11.65 0.22 -11.30
CA TRP A 123 12.30 0.92 -10.18
C TRP A 123 13.46 1.81 -10.62
#